data_AF-A0AAV0CZJ2-F1
#
_entry.id   AF-A0AAV0CZJ2-F1
#
_cell.length_a   1.000
_cell.length_b   1.000
_cell.length_c   1.000
_cell.angle_alpha   90.00
_cell.angle_beta   90.00
_cell.angle_gamma   90.00
#
_symmetry.space_group_name_H-M   'P 1'
#
loop_
_entity.id
_entity.type
_entity.pdbx_description
1 polymer ?
#
loop_
_entity_poly.entity_id
_entity_poly.type
_entity_poly.pdbx_seq_one_letter_code
_entity_poly.pdbx_strand_id
1 'polypeptide(L)'
;MSSDPTSPYYLGAGQDQLENQITHVVFKGDNYVAWSRAITLALKAHRKNVFIDGTLKKPEDATGLSNWETTNSMVVSWLLRSMKPAVVASLPFYDEARALWVYLENRFSVANGPRLQQLRASITGCRQSKMMIVDAYCTTLMGYYDELNRLKPLYACSCGLCTCGLAAKYAADREEEQLHQFLIGIDDEVYGTVRSNLLSHSPLPDSNRAYQAFLQEENSRGAARGKLVAVETNAFTLQADRQNKARQEKAERTNRVCTHCKKKGHDVNSCFKLLGYPEWWEHRNRPNNGTAGRGGGGVKTHAVTTSGAGTSSSVESKGLPELTQKQVQALLNLLNAETRSSDWIIDTGASQHVSGDISC
;
A
#
# COMPACT_ATOMS: atom_id res chain seq x y z
N MET A 1 25.53 34.10 -30.10
CA MET A 1 24.75 33.83 -28.87
C MET A 1 23.72 34.93 -28.71
N SER A 2 22.43 34.59 -28.72
CA SER A 2 21.35 35.59 -28.63
C SER A 2 21.23 36.11 -27.20
N SER A 3 21.37 37.42 -27.02
CA SER A 3 21.29 38.12 -25.72
C SER A 3 19.85 38.36 -25.24
N ASP A 4 18.86 38.04 -26.09
CA ASP A 4 17.46 38.30 -25.82
C ASP A 4 16.84 37.12 -25.05
N PRO A 5 16.36 37.30 -23.81
CA PRO A 5 15.75 36.23 -23.01
C PRO A 5 14.42 35.71 -23.59
N THR A 6 13.87 36.39 -24.60
CA THR A 6 12.67 35.94 -25.33
C THR A 6 13.00 35.09 -26.55
N SER A 7 14.26 35.06 -26.98
CA SER A 7 14.71 34.29 -28.13
C SER A 7 14.63 32.78 -27.86
N PRO A 8 14.12 31.97 -28.82
CA PRO A 8 14.13 30.51 -28.69
C PRO A 8 15.55 29.95 -28.60
N TYR A 9 16.57 30.71 -29.03
CA TYR A 9 17.99 30.35 -28.97
C TYR A 9 18.71 30.80 -27.70
N TYR A 10 18.01 31.44 -26.77
CA TYR A 10 18.61 31.89 -25.51
C TYR A 10 19.04 30.68 -24.68
N LEU A 11 20.30 30.67 -24.22
CA LEU A 11 20.84 29.66 -23.30
C LEU A 11 21.13 30.35 -21.97
N GLY A 12 20.36 30.05 -20.93
CA GLY A 12 20.49 30.62 -19.60
C GLY A 12 21.59 29.93 -18.78
N ALA A 13 22.38 30.71 -18.04
CA ALA A 13 23.61 30.28 -17.33
C ALA A 13 23.43 29.27 -16.16
N GLY A 14 22.28 28.61 -16.03
CA GLY A 14 22.05 27.60 -14.98
C GLY A 14 20.89 26.62 -15.25
N GLN A 15 19.91 27.00 -16.08
CA GLN A 15 18.81 26.12 -16.47
C GLN A 15 19.19 25.17 -17.61
N ASP A 16 20.21 25.50 -18.41
CA ASP A 16 20.55 24.76 -19.62
C ASP A 16 21.82 23.89 -19.47
N GLN A 17 22.22 23.58 -18.23
CA GLN A 17 23.33 22.65 -17.98
C GLN A 17 22.97 21.24 -18.46
N LEU A 18 23.76 20.71 -19.39
CA LEU A 18 23.66 19.35 -19.94
C LEU A 18 23.79 18.24 -18.87
N GLU A 19 24.25 18.60 -17.67
CA GLU A 19 24.45 17.69 -16.54
C GLU A 19 23.14 17.32 -15.83
N ASN A 20 22.12 18.18 -15.87
CA ASN A 20 20.84 17.92 -15.23
C ASN A 20 19.89 17.12 -16.14
N GLN A 21 19.23 16.11 -15.56
CA GLN A 21 18.11 15.46 -16.24
C GLN A 21 16.97 16.45 -16.41
N ILE A 22 16.53 16.65 -17.66
CA ILE A 22 15.41 17.53 -18.01
C ILE A 22 14.07 17.09 -17.39
N THR A 23 13.95 15.81 -17.03
CA THR A 23 12.76 15.24 -16.38
C THR A 23 13.16 14.10 -15.45
N HIS A 24 12.40 13.93 -14.36
CA HIS A 24 12.52 12.78 -13.46
C HIS A 24 12.00 11.47 -14.08
N VAL A 25 11.21 11.56 -15.16
CA VAL A 25 10.64 10.38 -15.83
C VAL A 25 11.65 9.86 -16.85
N VAL A 26 12.25 8.71 -16.58
CA VAL A 26 13.17 8.05 -17.52
C VAL A 26 12.39 7.17 -18.50
N PHE A 27 12.68 7.28 -19.81
CA PHE A 27 12.07 6.43 -20.83
C PHE A 27 12.59 4.99 -20.76
N LYS A 28 11.67 4.04 -20.65
CA LYS A 28 11.92 2.59 -20.51
C LYS A 28 11.48 1.77 -21.73
N GLY A 29 10.82 2.39 -22.70
CA GLY A 29 10.27 1.75 -23.91
C GLY A 29 8.76 1.56 -23.88
N ASP A 30 8.19 1.25 -22.72
CA ASP A 30 6.75 0.99 -22.49
C ASP A 30 5.99 2.20 -21.93
N ASN A 31 6.70 3.18 -21.37
CA ASN A 31 6.15 4.36 -20.74
C ASN A 31 6.24 5.63 -21.62
N TYR A 32 6.26 5.47 -22.95
CA TYR A 32 6.50 6.58 -23.90
C TYR A 32 5.61 7.79 -23.64
N VAL A 33 4.37 7.59 -23.25
CA VAL A 33 3.45 8.73 -23.13
C VAL A 33 3.68 9.52 -21.84
N ALA A 34 3.91 8.84 -20.71
CA ALA A 34 4.27 9.53 -19.48
C ALA A 34 5.57 10.32 -19.67
N TRP A 35 6.55 9.70 -20.35
CA TRP A 35 7.82 10.33 -20.69
C TRP A 35 7.67 11.53 -21.64
N SER A 36 6.98 11.36 -22.77
CA SER A 36 6.81 12.43 -23.78
C SER A 36 6.06 13.63 -23.23
N ARG A 37 5.06 13.42 -22.36
CA ARG A 37 4.38 14.53 -21.65
C ARG A 37 5.35 15.29 -20.74
N ALA A 38 6.15 14.56 -19.96
CA ALA A 38 7.11 15.19 -19.05
C ALA A 38 8.19 15.99 -19.80
N ILE A 39 8.69 15.45 -20.92
CA ILE A 39 9.61 16.17 -21.82
C ILE A 39 8.96 17.40 -22.43
N THR A 40 7.73 17.28 -22.95
CA THR A 40 7.01 18.41 -23.55
C THR A 40 6.81 19.54 -22.54
N LEU A 41 6.43 19.21 -21.30
CA LEU A 41 6.26 20.20 -20.23
C LEU A 41 7.58 20.88 -19.87
N ALA A 42 8.66 20.11 -19.73
CA ALA A 42 9.98 20.67 -19.46
C ALA A 42 10.44 21.57 -20.61
N LEU A 43 10.39 21.12 -21.86
CA LEU A 43 10.77 21.93 -23.02
C LEU A 43 9.92 23.20 -23.16
N LYS A 44 8.64 23.17 -22.78
CA LYS A 44 7.80 24.39 -22.70
C LYS A 44 8.31 25.35 -21.63
N ALA A 45 8.67 24.85 -20.44
CA ALA A 45 9.26 25.68 -19.38
C ALA A 45 10.58 26.33 -19.83
N HIS A 46 11.38 25.64 -20.63
CA HIS A 46 12.63 26.15 -21.22
C HIS A 46 12.44 26.93 -22.54
N ARG A 47 11.20 27.10 -23.02
CA ARG A 47 10.87 27.71 -24.34
C ARG A 47 11.55 27.02 -25.54
N LYS A 48 11.92 25.75 -25.40
CA LYS A 48 12.56 24.92 -26.44
C LYS A 48 11.59 23.97 -27.16
N ASN A 49 10.30 23.98 -26.78
CA ASN A 49 9.29 23.11 -27.40
C ASN A 49 9.19 23.29 -28.92
N VAL A 50 9.54 24.47 -29.43
CA VAL A 50 9.56 24.81 -30.86
C VAL A 50 10.46 23.88 -31.70
N PHE A 51 11.49 23.28 -31.10
CA PHE A 51 12.40 22.34 -31.78
C PHE A 51 11.78 20.95 -31.98
N ILE A 52 10.86 20.53 -31.11
CA ILE A 52 10.15 19.25 -31.25
C ILE A 52 8.79 19.41 -31.93
N ASP A 53 8.12 20.56 -31.78
CA ASP A 53 6.84 20.87 -32.44
C ASP A 53 6.99 21.17 -33.94
N GLY A 54 8.21 21.51 -34.40
CA GLY A 54 8.50 21.80 -35.80
C GLY A 54 8.00 23.17 -36.27
N THR A 55 7.59 24.04 -35.33
CA THR A 55 7.16 25.41 -35.62
C THR A 55 8.32 26.31 -36.04
N LEU A 56 9.54 25.99 -35.59
CA LEU A 56 10.76 26.69 -35.99
C LEU A 56 11.43 25.95 -37.15
N LYS A 57 11.45 26.57 -38.33
CA LYS A 57 12.20 26.06 -39.48
C LYS A 57 13.70 26.32 -39.31
N LYS A 58 14.52 25.46 -39.91
CA LYS A 58 15.96 25.64 -39.98
C LYS A 58 16.28 26.97 -40.69
N PRO A 59 16.99 27.91 -40.05
CA PRO A 59 17.34 29.20 -40.66
C PRO A 59 18.34 29.04 -41.81
N GLU A 60 18.26 29.91 -42.82
CA GLU A 60 19.24 30.01 -43.91
C GLU A 60 20.39 30.99 -43.59
N ASP A 61 20.16 31.91 -42.65
CA ASP A 61 21.16 32.88 -42.21
C ASP A 61 22.29 32.19 -41.45
N ALA A 62 23.56 32.44 -41.80
CA ALA A 62 24.71 31.78 -41.18
C ALA A 62 24.77 31.96 -39.64
N THR A 63 24.40 33.14 -39.13
CA THR A 63 24.36 33.43 -37.69
C THR A 63 23.18 32.76 -36.99
N GLY A 64 22.02 32.67 -37.66
CA GLY A 64 20.84 31.96 -37.16
C GLY A 64 21.05 30.45 -37.14
N LEU A 65 21.71 29.92 -38.18
CA LEU A 65 22.02 28.51 -38.34
C LEU A 65 22.91 28.00 -37.19
N SER A 66 24.00 28.69 -36.87
CA SER A 66 24.88 28.28 -35.77
C SER A 66 24.17 28.24 -34.41
N ASN A 67 23.34 29.24 -34.11
CA ASN A 67 22.56 29.25 -32.86
C ASN A 67 21.49 28.15 -32.85
N TRP A 68 20.87 27.88 -34.01
CA TRP A 68 19.89 26.81 -34.17
C TRP A 68 20.53 25.43 -33.97
N GLU A 69 21.68 25.17 -34.60
CA GLU A 69 22.41 23.89 -34.48
C GLU A 69 22.81 23.63 -33.03
N THR A 70 23.38 24.63 -32.35
CA THR A 70 23.77 24.53 -30.94
C THR A 70 22.57 24.13 -30.06
N THR A 71 21.44 24.81 -30.24
CA THR A 71 20.24 24.57 -29.44
C THR A 71 19.60 23.23 -29.78
N ASN A 72 19.58 22.86 -31.07
CA ASN A 72 19.08 21.58 -31.55
C ASN A 72 19.90 20.41 -30.97
N SER A 73 21.23 20.47 -31.03
CA SER A 73 22.11 19.44 -30.45
C SER A 73 21.94 19.30 -28.94
N MET A 74 21.68 20.40 -28.23
CA MET A 74 21.33 20.37 -26.81
C MET A 74 20.01 19.62 -26.57
N VAL A 75 18.96 19.91 -27.34
CA VAL A 75 17.67 19.22 -27.21
C VAL A 75 17.80 17.72 -27.54
N VAL A 76 18.54 17.36 -28.59
CA VAL A 76 18.86 15.96 -28.91
C VAL A 76 19.57 15.29 -27.73
N SER A 77 20.58 15.95 -27.15
CA SER A 77 21.32 15.43 -26.00
C SER A 77 20.43 15.22 -24.77
N TRP A 78 19.51 16.16 -24.49
CA TRP A 78 18.52 16.01 -23.42
C TRP A 78 17.55 14.86 -23.66
N LEU A 79 17.06 14.69 -24.89
CA LEU A 79 16.22 13.56 -25.26
C LEU A 79 16.94 12.25 -25.01
N LEU A 80 18.15 12.07 -25.55
CA LEU A 80 18.92 10.83 -25.38
C LEU A 80 19.25 10.54 -23.90
N ARG A 81 19.64 11.56 -23.13
CA ARG A 81 19.95 11.41 -21.69
C ARG A 81 18.72 11.05 -20.85
N SER A 82 17.52 11.43 -21.27
CA SER A 82 16.28 11.10 -20.59
C SER A 82 15.81 9.64 -20.79
N MET A 83 16.58 8.82 -21.52
CA MET A 83 16.24 7.44 -21.85
C MET A 83 17.23 6.46 -21.24
N LYS A 84 16.78 5.21 -21.01
CA LYS A 84 17.70 4.13 -20.61
C LYS A 84 18.71 3.85 -21.73
N PRO A 85 19.97 3.51 -21.41
CA PRO A 85 21.00 3.19 -22.41
C PRO A 85 20.59 2.10 -23.41
N ALA A 86 19.87 1.07 -22.94
CA ALA A 86 19.35 0.01 -23.80
C ALA A 86 18.36 0.51 -24.86
N VAL A 87 17.57 1.52 -24.53
CA VAL A 87 16.64 2.15 -25.48
C VAL A 87 17.42 3.00 -26.48
N VAL A 88 18.36 3.82 -26.00
CA VAL A 88 19.24 4.64 -26.86
C VAL A 88 19.99 3.80 -27.88
N ALA A 89 20.55 2.66 -27.47
CA ALA A 89 21.26 1.74 -28.36
C ALA A 89 20.39 1.15 -29.48
N SER A 90 19.06 1.18 -29.32
CA SER A 90 18.11 0.71 -30.34
C SER A 90 17.66 1.80 -31.33
N LEU A 91 18.08 3.06 -31.12
CA LEU A 91 17.67 4.18 -31.95
C LEU A 91 18.62 4.37 -33.14
N PRO A 92 18.09 4.68 -34.34
CA PRO A 92 18.90 5.24 -35.42
C PRO A 92 19.51 6.58 -34.98
N PHE A 93 20.66 6.91 -35.55
CA PHE A 93 21.30 8.20 -35.32
C PHE A 93 20.49 9.32 -36.00
N TYR A 94 20.10 10.32 -35.22
CA TYR A 94 19.35 11.50 -35.68
C TYR A 94 20.03 12.76 -35.16
N ASP A 95 20.42 13.64 -36.09
CA ASP A 95 21.02 14.94 -35.77
C ASP A 95 19.98 15.99 -35.39
N GLU A 96 18.74 15.86 -35.87
CA GLU A 96 17.67 16.81 -35.62
C GLU A 96 16.70 16.34 -34.53
N ALA A 97 16.45 17.20 -33.54
CA ALA A 97 15.54 16.93 -32.43
C ALA A 97 14.13 16.57 -32.90
N ARG A 98 13.64 17.27 -33.93
CA ARG A 98 12.33 16.99 -34.55
C ARG A 98 12.28 15.60 -35.17
N ALA A 99 13.30 15.23 -35.95
CA ALA A 99 13.36 13.92 -36.62
C ALA A 99 13.39 12.79 -35.59
N LEU A 100 14.22 12.93 -34.54
CA LEU A 100 14.26 12.02 -33.41
C LEU A 100 12.90 11.92 -32.71
N TRP A 101 12.27 13.06 -32.42
CA TRP A 101 10.95 13.11 -31.76
C TRP A 101 9.87 12.37 -32.55
N VAL A 102 9.76 12.65 -33.85
CA VAL A 102 8.78 12.00 -34.76
C VAL A 102 9.06 10.50 -34.88
N TYR A 103 10.33 10.08 -34.94
CA TYR A 103 10.67 8.65 -34.94
C TYR A 103 10.20 7.96 -33.66
N LEU A 104 10.48 8.56 -32.51
CA LEU A 104 10.06 8.02 -31.21
C LEU A 104 8.54 7.99 -31.09
N GLU A 105 7.87 9.02 -31.59
CA GLU A 105 6.41 9.07 -31.69
C GLU A 105 5.91 7.91 -32.58
N ASN A 106 6.35 7.79 -33.82
CA ASN A 106 5.87 6.71 -34.69
C ASN A 106 6.16 5.30 -34.17
N ARG A 107 7.30 5.11 -33.49
CA ARG A 107 7.73 3.80 -32.98
C ARG A 107 7.07 3.44 -31.64
N PHE A 108 6.92 4.40 -30.74
CA PHE A 108 6.53 4.17 -29.35
C PHE A 108 5.25 4.91 -28.92
N SER A 109 4.71 5.82 -29.73
CA SER A 109 3.34 6.35 -29.59
C SER A 109 2.34 5.27 -30.01
N VAL A 110 2.34 4.21 -29.23
CA VAL A 110 1.42 3.11 -29.33
C VAL A 110 0.10 3.57 -28.70
N ALA A 111 -0.68 4.33 -29.46
CA ALA A 111 -2.13 4.24 -29.40
C ALA A 111 -2.60 3.04 -30.24
N ASN A 112 -1.93 1.89 -30.10
CA ASN A 112 -2.24 0.73 -30.91
C ASN A 112 -3.58 0.19 -30.44
N GLY A 113 -4.48 -0.12 -31.37
CA GLY A 113 -5.72 -0.87 -31.10
C GLY A 113 -5.53 -1.99 -30.06
N PRO A 114 -4.44 -2.79 -30.14
CA PRO A 114 -4.04 -3.74 -29.09
C PRO A 114 -3.90 -3.16 -27.68
N ARG A 115 -3.25 -2.01 -27.47
CA ARG A 115 -3.14 -1.37 -26.15
C ARG A 115 -4.49 -0.90 -25.66
N LEU A 116 -5.31 -0.33 -26.55
CA LEU A 116 -6.69 0.06 -26.23
C LEU A 116 -7.54 -1.15 -25.84
N GLN A 117 -7.37 -2.28 -26.54
CA GLN A 117 -8.05 -3.54 -26.25
C GLN A 117 -7.58 -4.14 -24.92
N GLN A 118 -6.27 -4.16 -24.66
CA GLN A 118 -5.72 -4.60 -23.38
C GLN A 118 -6.25 -3.73 -22.23
N LEU A 119 -6.26 -2.41 -22.41
CA LEU A 119 -6.75 -1.49 -21.39
C LEU A 119 -8.23 -1.68 -21.11
N ARG A 120 -9.06 -1.86 -22.16
CA ARG A 120 -10.48 -2.22 -22.00
C ARG A 120 -10.65 -3.53 -21.24
N ALA A 121 -9.87 -4.56 -21.57
CA ALA A 121 -9.91 -5.83 -20.87
C ALA A 121 -9.49 -5.68 -19.39
N SER A 122 -8.46 -4.88 -19.09
CA SER A 122 -8.03 -4.57 -17.73
C SER A 122 -9.12 -3.82 -16.95
N ILE A 123 -9.81 -2.86 -17.57
CA ILE A 123 -10.92 -2.12 -16.95
C ILE A 123 -12.07 -3.06 -16.62
N THR A 124 -12.54 -3.87 -17.59
CA THR A 124 -13.65 -4.81 -17.38
C THR A 124 -13.30 -5.92 -16.39
N GLY A 125 -12.04 -6.36 -16.36
CA GLY A 125 -11.52 -7.36 -15.43
C GLY A 125 -11.11 -6.79 -14.06
N CYS A 126 -11.13 -5.47 -13.86
CA CYS A 126 -10.69 -4.84 -12.63
C CYS A 126 -11.69 -5.10 -11.50
N ARG A 127 -11.30 -5.89 -10.52
CA ARG A 127 -12.11 -6.22 -9.34
C ARG A 127 -11.30 -6.07 -8.05
N GLN A 128 -11.97 -5.66 -6.99
CA GLN A 128 -11.41 -5.63 -5.64
C GLN A 128 -11.15 -7.05 -5.18
N SER A 129 -9.92 -7.32 -4.74
CA SER A 129 -9.60 -8.58 -4.06
C SER A 129 -9.94 -8.51 -2.58
N LYS A 130 -10.18 -9.66 -1.93
CA LYS A 130 -10.64 -9.73 -0.53
C LYS A 130 -9.72 -9.04 0.50
N MET A 131 -8.46 -8.83 0.16
CA MET A 131 -7.46 -8.18 1.02
C MET A 131 -7.11 -6.74 0.57
N MET A 132 -7.68 -6.28 -0.54
CA MET A 132 -7.40 -4.96 -1.09
C MET A 132 -8.34 -3.93 -0.49
N ILE A 133 -7.78 -2.87 0.08
CA ILE A 133 -8.55 -1.71 0.55
C ILE A 133 -9.24 -0.99 -0.62
N VAL A 134 -10.37 -0.35 -0.36
CA VAL A 134 -11.18 0.35 -1.37
C VAL A 134 -10.36 1.43 -2.08
N ASP A 135 -9.54 2.18 -1.35
CA ASP A 135 -8.70 3.24 -1.92
C ASP A 135 -7.68 2.72 -2.96
N ALA A 136 -7.03 1.59 -2.68
CA ALA A 136 -6.09 0.97 -3.60
C ALA A 136 -6.80 0.47 -4.88
N TYR A 137 -8.00 -0.09 -4.72
CA TYR A 137 -8.83 -0.52 -5.86
C TYR A 137 -9.22 0.68 -6.73
N CYS A 138 -9.71 1.75 -6.11
CA CYS A 138 -10.08 2.99 -6.77
C CYS A 138 -8.91 3.59 -7.54
N THR A 139 -7.74 3.71 -6.90
CA THR A 139 -6.51 4.23 -7.53
C THR A 139 -6.11 3.42 -8.76
N THR A 140 -6.22 2.09 -8.68
CA THR A 140 -5.88 1.19 -9.80
C THR A 140 -6.85 1.40 -10.98
N LEU A 141 -8.16 1.44 -10.70
CA LEU A 141 -9.18 1.65 -11.73
C LEU A 141 -9.09 3.04 -12.37
N MET A 142 -8.90 4.10 -11.55
CA MET A 142 -8.68 5.46 -12.02
C MET A 142 -7.44 5.54 -12.92
N GLY A 143 -6.34 4.88 -12.56
CA GLY A 143 -5.14 4.81 -13.40
C GLY A 143 -5.40 4.23 -14.80
N TYR A 144 -6.25 3.20 -14.91
CA TYR A 144 -6.65 2.68 -16.22
C TYR A 144 -7.52 3.65 -17.01
N TYR A 145 -8.47 4.32 -16.35
CA TYR A 145 -9.31 5.31 -17.02
C TYR A 145 -8.54 6.56 -17.44
N ASP A 146 -7.56 7.02 -16.66
CA ASP A 146 -6.65 8.10 -17.03
C ASP A 146 -5.86 7.75 -18.29
N GLU A 147 -5.34 6.52 -18.37
CA GLU A 147 -4.69 6.05 -19.58
C GLU A 147 -5.66 5.98 -20.77
N LEU A 148 -6.91 5.57 -20.54
CA LEU A 148 -7.93 5.48 -21.59
C LEU A 148 -8.35 6.86 -22.09
N ASN A 149 -8.51 7.81 -21.18
CA ASN A 149 -8.83 9.21 -21.48
C ASN A 149 -7.72 9.86 -22.30
N ARG A 150 -6.47 9.46 -22.04
CA ARG A 150 -5.30 9.92 -22.78
C ARG A 150 -5.22 9.31 -24.19
N LEU A 151 -5.53 8.03 -24.34
CA LEU A 151 -5.52 7.34 -25.65
C LEU A 151 -6.74 7.68 -26.51
N LYS A 152 -7.88 7.96 -25.86
CA LYS A 152 -9.15 8.30 -26.50
C LYS A 152 -9.77 9.49 -25.76
N PRO A 153 -9.28 10.72 -26.02
CA PRO A 153 -9.87 11.94 -25.46
C PRO A 153 -11.29 12.15 -25.97
N LEU A 154 -12.09 12.89 -25.22
CA LEU A 154 -13.42 13.30 -25.67
C LEU A 154 -13.27 14.23 -26.88
N TYR A 155 -14.13 14.05 -27.88
CA TYR A 155 -14.17 14.95 -29.02
C TYR A 155 -14.70 16.32 -28.59
N ALA A 156 -14.01 17.37 -28.98
CA ALA A 156 -14.46 18.76 -28.81
C ALA A 156 -14.91 19.34 -30.15
N CYS A 157 -15.83 20.30 -30.13
CA CYS A 157 -16.19 21.01 -31.37
C CYS A 157 -14.98 21.78 -31.89
N SER A 158 -14.60 21.55 -33.14
CA SER A 158 -13.57 22.33 -33.84
C SER A 158 -13.95 23.81 -33.99
N CYS A 159 -15.22 24.15 -33.83
CA CYS A 159 -15.76 25.50 -33.97
C CYS A 159 -15.38 26.46 -32.83
N GLY A 160 -14.87 25.98 -31.69
CA GLY A 160 -14.41 26.79 -30.55
C GLY A 160 -15.48 27.63 -29.82
N LEU A 161 -16.66 27.78 -30.40
CA LEU A 161 -17.76 28.66 -29.96
C LEU A 161 -19.09 27.89 -29.77
N CYS A 162 -19.08 26.55 -29.76
CA CYS A 162 -20.31 25.77 -29.58
C CYS A 162 -20.87 25.94 -28.17
N THR A 163 -22.11 26.41 -28.06
CA THR A 163 -22.89 26.39 -26.82
C THR A 163 -23.74 25.12 -26.69
N CYS A 164 -23.59 24.18 -27.62
CA CYS A 164 -24.38 22.94 -27.70
C CYS A 164 -24.22 21.99 -26.51
N GLY A 165 -23.19 22.18 -25.67
CA GLY A 165 -22.95 21.36 -24.47
C GLY A 165 -22.63 19.89 -24.77
N LEU A 166 -22.39 19.51 -26.03
CA LEU A 166 -22.23 18.11 -26.44
C LEU A 166 -21.04 17.43 -25.75
N ALA A 167 -19.91 18.14 -25.63
CA ALA A 167 -18.73 17.64 -24.92
C ALA A 167 -19.02 17.37 -23.43
N ALA A 168 -19.84 18.22 -22.78
CA ALA A 168 -20.23 18.03 -21.39
C ALA A 168 -21.16 16.82 -21.22
N LYS A 169 -22.07 16.57 -22.19
CA LYS A 169 -22.92 15.37 -22.18
C LYS A 169 -22.09 14.08 -22.31
N TYR A 170 -21.17 14.03 -23.28
CA TYR A 170 -20.27 12.88 -23.41
C TYR A 170 -19.33 12.69 -22.22
N ALA A 171 -18.96 13.77 -21.53
CA ALA A 171 -18.20 13.66 -20.28
C ALA A 171 -19.04 13.02 -19.17
N ALA A 172 -20.29 13.47 -19.00
CA ALA A 172 -21.22 12.89 -18.03
C ALA A 172 -21.50 11.41 -18.29
N ASP A 173 -21.80 11.03 -19.55
CA ASP A 173 -22.02 9.62 -19.92
C ASP A 173 -20.79 8.74 -19.58
N ARG A 174 -19.59 9.28 -19.79
CA ARG A 174 -18.34 8.56 -19.49
C ARG A 174 -18.07 8.44 -17.99
N GLU A 175 -18.38 9.47 -17.21
CA GLU A 175 -18.31 9.40 -15.75
C GLU A 175 -19.31 8.39 -15.19
N GLU A 176 -20.51 8.33 -15.76
CA GLU A 176 -21.51 7.33 -15.41
C GLU A 176 -21.04 5.90 -15.74
N GLU A 177 -20.44 5.66 -16.92
CA GLU A 177 -19.83 4.37 -17.26
C GLU A 177 -18.71 3.96 -16.27
N GLN A 178 -17.86 4.92 -15.89
CA GLN A 178 -16.79 4.70 -14.90
C GLN A 178 -17.35 4.27 -13.55
N LEU A 179 -18.40 4.95 -13.09
CA LEU A 179 -19.09 4.63 -11.85
C LEU A 179 -19.68 3.21 -11.90
N HIS A 180 -20.36 2.85 -12.98
CA HIS A 180 -20.90 1.49 -13.13
C HIS A 180 -19.80 0.43 -13.07
N GLN A 181 -18.69 0.63 -13.79
CA GLN A 181 -17.57 -0.31 -13.76
C GLN A 181 -16.96 -0.44 -12.35
N PHE A 182 -16.87 0.67 -11.61
CA PHE A 182 -16.44 0.67 -10.21
C PHE A 182 -17.40 -0.14 -9.32
N LEU A 183 -18.70 0.11 -9.41
CA LEU A 183 -19.71 -0.61 -8.63
C LEU A 183 -19.79 -2.10 -8.98
N ILE A 184 -19.47 -2.49 -10.22
CA ILE A 184 -19.41 -3.91 -10.62
C ILE A 184 -18.19 -4.61 -10.02
N GLY A 185 -17.06 -3.91 -9.90
CA GLY A 185 -15.81 -4.51 -9.45
C GLY A 185 -15.56 -4.48 -7.94
N ILE A 186 -16.33 -3.70 -7.17
CA ILE A 186 -16.27 -3.73 -5.69
C ILE A 186 -16.63 -5.12 -5.15
N ASP A 187 -16.07 -5.51 -4.00
CA ASP A 187 -16.41 -6.79 -3.36
C ASP A 187 -17.86 -6.80 -2.86
N ASP A 188 -18.71 -7.58 -3.51
CA ASP A 188 -20.14 -7.68 -3.19
C ASP A 188 -20.40 -8.38 -1.84
N GLU A 189 -19.53 -9.29 -1.41
CA GLU A 189 -19.68 -9.98 -0.11
C GLU A 189 -19.57 -8.97 1.05
N VAL A 190 -18.72 -7.94 0.88
CA VAL A 190 -18.43 -6.95 1.92
C VAL A 190 -19.27 -5.69 1.77
N TYR A 191 -19.45 -5.21 0.54
CA TYR A 191 -19.99 -3.88 0.25
C TYR A 191 -21.33 -3.89 -0.52
N GLY A 192 -21.96 -5.05 -0.70
CA GLY A 192 -23.20 -5.20 -1.47
C GLY A 192 -24.35 -4.29 -1.01
N THR A 193 -24.48 -4.03 0.30
CA THR A 193 -25.50 -3.11 0.84
C THR A 193 -25.28 -1.67 0.41
N VAL A 194 -24.03 -1.17 0.48
CA VAL A 194 -23.69 0.20 0.06
C VAL A 194 -23.90 0.34 -1.44
N ARG A 195 -23.46 -0.65 -2.22
CA ARG A 195 -23.68 -0.70 -3.67
C ARG A 195 -25.16 -0.62 -4.03
N SER A 196 -26.01 -1.43 -3.38
CA SER A 196 -27.45 -1.47 -3.64
C SER A 196 -28.13 -0.13 -3.29
N ASN A 197 -27.70 0.51 -2.20
CA ASN A 197 -28.20 1.82 -1.81
C ASN A 197 -27.84 2.89 -2.86
N LEU A 198 -26.58 2.93 -3.31
CA LEU A 198 -26.12 3.88 -4.33
C LEU A 198 -26.89 3.71 -5.66
N LEU A 199 -27.12 2.46 -6.09
CA LEU A 199 -27.87 2.14 -7.31
C LEU A 199 -29.37 2.47 -7.21
N SER A 200 -29.91 2.66 -6.00
CA SER A 200 -31.33 3.02 -5.81
C SER A 200 -31.64 4.50 -6.04
N HIS A 201 -30.60 5.35 -6.16
CA HIS A 201 -30.78 6.78 -6.43
C HIS A 201 -30.98 7.07 -7.92
N SER A 202 -31.92 7.94 -8.24
CA SER A 202 -32.14 8.50 -9.59
C SER A 202 -32.18 10.03 -9.52
N PRO A 203 -31.23 10.75 -10.16
CA PRO A 203 -30.08 10.24 -10.91
C PRO A 203 -29.03 9.56 -10.01
N LEU A 204 -28.15 8.76 -10.62
CA LEU A 204 -27.04 8.13 -9.92
C LEU A 204 -26.14 9.20 -9.28
N PRO A 205 -25.53 8.90 -8.11
CA PRO A 205 -24.59 9.82 -7.47
C PRO A 205 -23.35 10.02 -8.34
N ASP A 206 -22.63 11.12 -8.15
CA ASP A 206 -21.33 11.32 -8.79
C ASP A 206 -20.28 10.30 -8.28
N SER A 207 -19.22 10.09 -9.07
CA SER A 207 -18.15 9.14 -8.74
C SER A 207 -17.50 9.43 -7.38
N ASN A 208 -17.31 10.71 -7.03
CA ASN A 208 -16.71 11.10 -5.75
C ASN A 208 -17.57 10.70 -4.57
N ARG A 209 -18.88 10.94 -4.64
CA ARG A 209 -19.86 10.60 -3.62
C ARG A 209 -19.96 9.08 -3.44
N ALA A 210 -19.91 8.32 -4.54
CA ALA A 210 -19.81 6.87 -4.47
C ALA A 210 -18.52 6.46 -3.72
N TYR A 211 -17.35 6.99 -4.10
CA TYR A 211 -16.08 6.67 -3.43
C TYR A 211 -16.11 6.99 -1.93
N GLN A 212 -16.63 8.16 -1.55
CA GLN A 212 -16.76 8.54 -0.14
C GLN A 212 -17.68 7.59 0.64
N ALA A 213 -18.77 7.11 0.04
CA ALA A 213 -19.66 6.16 0.70
C ALA A 213 -18.97 4.83 1.01
N PHE A 214 -18.15 4.30 0.09
CA PHE A 214 -17.40 3.07 0.35
C PHE A 214 -16.24 3.27 1.33
N LEU A 215 -15.52 4.40 1.27
CA LEU A 215 -14.47 4.72 2.25
C LEU A 215 -15.03 4.90 3.65
N GLN A 216 -16.21 5.52 3.78
CA GLN A 216 -16.91 5.65 5.06
C GLN A 216 -17.28 4.28 5.63
N GLU A 217 -17.79 3.37 4.79
CA GLU A 217 -18.11 2.00 5.21
C GLU A 217 -16.85 1.19 5.58
N GLU A 218 -15.77 1.32 4.82
CA GLU A 218 -14.49 0.67 5.16
C GLU A 218 -13.97 1.11 6.53
N ASN A 219 -14.01 2.42 6.81
CA ASN A 219 -13.63 2.99 8.10
C ASN A 219 -14.56 2.55 9.24
N SER A 220 -15.88 2.51 9.00
CA SER A 220 -16.86 2.09 10.00
C SER A 220 -16.65 0.62 10.41
N ARG A 221 -16.35 -0.24 9.42
CA ARG A 221 -16.07 -1.66 9.62
C ARG A 221 -14.73 -1.89 10.28
N GLY A 222 -13.70 -1.12 9.93
CA GLY A 222 -12.41 -1.12 10.62
C GLY A 222 -12.56 -0.83 12.12
N ALA A 223 -13.36 0.20 12.45
CA ALA A 223 -13.67 0.54 13.85
C ALA A 223 -14.50 -0.54 14.57
N ALA A 224 -15.49 -1.14 13.89
CA ALA A 224 -16.29 -2.24 14.44
C ALA A 224 -15.45 -3.50 14.73
N ARG A 225 -14.50 -3.84 13.83
CA ARG A 225 -13.57 -4.95 14.02
C ARG A 225 -12.63 -4.70 15.20
N GLY A 226 -12.16 -3.46 15.38
CA GLY A 226 -11.39 -3.05 16.56
C GLY A 226 -12.18 -3.22 17.87
N LYS A 227 -13.48 -2.93 17.87
CA LYS A 227 -14.36 -3.14 19.04
C LYS A 227 -14.59 -4.61 19.37
N LEU A 228 -14.78 -5.47 18.37
CA LEU A 228 -14.97 -6.91 18.59
C LEU A 228 -13.73 -7.54 19.23
N VAL A 229 -12.53 -7.20 18.73
CA VAL A 229 -11.26 -7.66 19.31
C VAL A 229 -11.11 -7.18 20.75
N ALA A 230 -11.47 -5.92 21.05
CA ALA A 230 -11.41 -5.39 22.41
C ALA A 230 -12.42 -6.06 23.38
N VAL A 231 -13.58 -6.48 22.89
CA VAL A 231 -14.56 -7.20 23.71
C VAL A 231 -14.09 -8.62 24.01
N GLU A 232 -13.49 -9.32 23.03
CA GLU A 232 -12.93 -10.66 23.23
C GLU A 232 -11.72 -10.66 24.18
N THR A 233 -10.81 -9.69 24.07
CA THR A 233 -9.67 -9.56 25.01
C THR A 233 -10.14 -9.26 26.42
N ASN A 234 -11.14 -8.38 26.58
CA ASN A 234 -11.72 -8.08 27.90
C ASN A 234 -12.46 -9.29 28.49
N ALA A 235 -13.19 -10.07 27.67
CA ALA A 235 -13.86 -11.29 28.11
C ALA A 235 -12.86 -12.35 28.60
N PHE A 236 -11.75 -12.54 27.88
CA PHE A 236 -10.69 -13.46 28.26
C PHE A 236 -9.99 -13.03 29.57
N THR A 237 -9.77 -11.73 29.75
CA THR A 237 -9.15 -11.16 30.96
C THR A 237 -10.06 -11.34 32.19
N LEU A 238 -11.37 -11.12 32.05
CA LEU A 238 -12.34 -11.32 33.13
C LEU A 238 -12.48 -12.80 33.53
N GLN A 239 -12.30 -13.73 32.59
CA GLN A 239 -12.35 -15.17 32.87
C GLN A 239 -11.08 -15.64 33.60
N ALA A 240 -9.92 -15.10 33.26
CA ALA A 240 -8.66 -15.33 33.97
C ALA A 240 -8.70 -14.80 35.42
N ASP A 241 -9.30 -13.62 35.64
CA ASP A 241 -9.46 -13.03 36.98
C ASP A 241 -10.41 -13.84 37.88
N ARG A 242 -11.49 -14.42 37.33
CA ARG A 242 -12.38 -15.31 38.07
C ARG A 242 -11.69 -16.61 38.50
N GLN A 243 -10.87 -17.19 37.63
CA GLN A 243 -10.10 -18.40 37.98
C GLN A 243 -9.02 -18.12 39.03
N ASN A 244 -8.34 -16.96 38.96
CA ASN A 244 -7.33 -16.58 39.94
C ASN A 244 -7.95 -16.27 41.31
N LYS A 245 -9.07 -15.54 41.37
CA LYS A 245 -9.79 -15.28 42.64
C LYS A 245 -10.28 -16.57 43.31
N ALA A 246 -10.87 -17.49 42.54
CA ALA A 246 -11.34 -18.77 43.08
C ALA A 246 -10.18 -19.66 43.59
N ARG A 247 -9.00 -19.57 42.98
CA ARG A 247 -7.80 -20.31 43.41
C ARG A 247 -7.18 -19.69 44.67
N GLN A 248 -7.25 -18.38 44.80
CA GLN A 248 -6.72 -17.62 45.94
C GLN A 248 -7.60 -17.77 47.19
N GLU A 249 -8.93 -17.69 47.06
CA GLU A 249 -9.87 -17.93 48.16
C GLU A 249 -9.80 -19.37 48.71
N LYS A 250 -9.54 -20.35 47.83
CA LYS A 250 -9.35 -21.75 48.24
C LYS A 250 -8.05 -21.96 49.02
N ALA A 251 -6.97 -21.30 48.61
CA ALA A 251 -5.68 -21.37 49.30
C ALA A 251 -5.71 -20.71 50.68
N GLU A 252 -6.44 -19.60 50.82
CA GLU A 252 -6.60 -18.91 52.10
C GLU A 252 -7.45 -19.71 53.11
N ARG A 253 -8.52 -20.40 52.67
CA ARG A 253 -9.29 -21.27 53.58
C ARG A 253 -8.48 -22.47 54.07
N THR A 254 -7.62 -23.06 53.24
CA THR A 254 -6.80 -24.22 53.65
C THR A 254 -5.66 -23.88 54.61
N ASN A 255 -5.17 -22.64 54.60
CA ASN A 255 -4.03 -22.23 55.42
C ASN A 255 -4.40 -21.64 56.79
N ARG A 256 -5.69 -21.34 57.05
CA ARG A 256 -6.15 -20.85 58.35
C ARG A 256 -6.18 -21.99 59.37
N VAL A 257 -5.63 -21.78 60.56
CA VAL A 257 -5.58 -22.76 61.65
C VAL A 257 -6.41 -22.26 62.82
N CYS A 258 -7.34 -23.08 63.29
CA CYS A 258 -8.18 -22.73 64.43
C CYS A 258 -7.35 -22.69 65.72
N THR A 259 -7.42 -21.59 66.46
CA THR A 259 -6.65 -21.40 67.71
C THR A 259 -7.09 -22.35 68.83
N HIS A 260 -8.36 -22.77 68.84
CA HIS A 260 -8.91 -23.62 69.91
C HIS A 260 -8.66 -25.12 69.67
N CYS A 261 -8.89 -25.64 68.46
CA CYS A 261 -8.70 -27.07 68.17
C CYS A 261 -7.41 -27.41 67.42
N LYS A 262 -6.60 -26.40 67.07
CA LYS A 262 -5.33 -26.49 66.32
C LYS A 262 -5.41 -27.23 64.97
N LYS A 263 -6.60 -27.37 64.40
CA LYS A 263 -6.81 -27.99 63.07
C LYS A 263 -6.87 -26.91 61.98
N LYS A 264 -6.34 -27.23 60.79
CA LYS A 264 -6.35 -26.35 59.62
C LYS A 264 -7.74 -26.35 58.95
N GLY A 265 -8.08 -25.29 58.22
CA GLY A 265 -9.29 -25.20 57.39
C GLY A 265 -10.43 -24.34 57.94
N HIS A 266 -10.33 -23.83 59.17
CA HIS A 266 -11.37 -23.00 59.80
C HIS A 266 -10.79 -22.11 60.92
N ASP A 267 -11.54 -21.09 61.33
CA ASP A 267 -11.21 -20.18 62.44
C ASP A 267 -11.91 -20.60 63.75
N VAL A 268 -11.61 -19.91 64.85
CA VAL A 268 -12.19 -20.22 66.16
C VAL A 268 -13.72 -20.06 66.18
N ASN A 269 -14.24 -19.09 65.43
CA ASN A 269 -15.68 -18.82 65.36
C ASN A 269 -16.45 -19.89 64.59
N SER A 270 -15.80 -20.65 63.70
CA SER A 270 -16.41 -21.75 62.95
C SER A 270 -16.01 -23.13 63.49
N CYS A 271 -15.49 -23.20 64.71
CA CYS A 271 -14.99 -24.44 65.27
C CYS A 271 -16.12 -25.29 65.84
N PHE A 272 -16.46 -26.40 65.18
CA PHE A 272 -17.50 -27.33 65.64
C PHE A 272 -17.21 -27.97 67.01
N LYS A 273 -15.95 -27.99 67.46
CA LYS A 273 -15.62 -28.43 68.83
C LYS A 273 -16.07 -27.40 69.90
N LEU A 274 -16.22 -26.13 69.53
CA LEU A 274 -16.77 -25.07 70.38
C LEU A 274 -18.27 -24.88 70.18
N LEU A 275 -18.73 -24.86 68.92
CA LEU A 275 -20.12 -24.60 68.57
C LEU A 275 -21.05 -25.81 68.72
N GLY A 276 -20.50 -27.01 68.89
CA GLY A 276 -21.23 -28.27 68.79
C GLY A 276 -21.20 -28.82 67.36
N TYR A 277 -21.20 -30.16 67.24
CA TYR A 277 -21.21 -30.82 65.94
C TYR A 277 -22.65 -30.90 65.41
N PRO A 278 -22.91 -30.45 64.17
CA PRO A 278 -24.22 -30.63 63.54
C PRO A 278 -24.57 -32.11 63.35
N GLU A 279 -25.87 -32.42 63.32
CA GLU A 279 -26.44 -33.77 63.24
C GLU A 279 -25.93 -34.60 62.04
N TRP A 280 -25.57 -33.94 60.93
CA TRP A 280 -25.02 -34.57 59.73
C TRP A 280 -23.53 -34.94 59.82
N TRP A 281 -22.81 -34.51 60.87
CA TRP A 281 -21.36 -34.68 60.98
C TRP A 281 -20.94 -36.12 61.36
N GLU A 282 -21.84 -36.91 61.93
CA GLU A 282 -21.55 -38.27 62.43
C GLU A 282 -21.27 -39.30 61.32
N HIS A 283 -21.63 -39.00 60.06
CA HIS A 283 -21.51 -39.97 58.96
C HIS A 283 -20.18 -39.96 58.19
N ARG A 284 -19.25 -39.04 58.50
CA ARG A 284 -18.02 -38.85 57.69
C ARG A 284 -16.73 -39.45 58.28
N ASN A 285 -16.75 -39.90 59.53
CA ASN A 285 -15.57 -40.45 60.22
C ASN A 285 -15.77 -41.90 60.68
N ARG A 286 -16.10 -42.80 59.75
CA ARG A 286 -15.81 -44.23 59.96
C ARG A 286 -14.44 -44.56 59.36
N PRO A 287 -13.54 -45.25 60.09
CA PRO A 287 -12.32 -45.78 59.50
C PRO A 287 -12.69 -46.88 58.51
N ASN A 288 -12.25 -46.71 57.26
CA ASN A 288 -12.52 -47.62 56.17
C ASN A 288 -11.68 -48.90 56.36
N ASN A 289 -12.27 -49.95 56.92
CA ASN A 289 -11.72 -51.31 56.88
C ASN A 289 -12.59 -52.16 55.95
N GLY A 290 -11.96 -52.72 54.90
CA GLY A 290 -12.42 -53.94 54.23
C GLY A 290 -13.56 -53.84 53.21
N THR A 291 -13.18 -53.96 51.94
CA THR A 291 -13.71 -54.88 50.90
C THR A 291 -15.19 -54.86 50.45
N ALA A 292 -15.30 -54.82 49.11
CA ALA A 292 -16.40 -55.27 48.23
C ALA A 292 -17.71 -54.45 48.30
N GLY A 293 -18.36 -54.05 47.21
CA GLY A 293 -18.22 -54.31 45.79
C GLY A 293 -19.56 -54.01 45.12
N ARG A 294 -19.53 -53.75 43.80
CA ARG A 294 -20.67 -53.61 42.85
C ARG A 294 -21.47 -52.31 42.97
N GLY A 295 -21.78 -51.56 41.91
CA GLY A 295 -21.60 -51.78 40.48
C GLY A 295 -22.66 -50.97 39.71
N GLY A 296 -22.32 -50.53 38.50
CA GLY A 296 -23.23 -49.96 37.49
C GLY A 296 -22.97 -48.47 37.24
N GLY A 297 -22.54 -48.00 36.08
CA GLY A 297 -22.40 -48.61 34.76
C GLY A 297 -22.70 -47.52 33.72
N GLY A 298 -21.68 -47.05 32.99
CA GLY A 298 -21.81 -46.03 31.96
C GLY A 298 -20.63 -46.11 30.99
N VAL A 299 -20.90 -46.67 29.82
CA VAL A 299 -19.98 -47.16 28.78
C VAL A 299 -19.12 -46.05 28.17
N LYS A 300 -17.82 -46.35 27.93
CA LYS A 300 -16.91 -45.61 27.05
C LYS A 300 -16.52 -46.48 25.87
N THR A 301 -16.65 -45.95 24.67
CA THR A 301 -16.09 -46.51 23.43
C THR A 301 -14.68 -45.96 23.20
N HIS A 302 -13.74 -46.86 22.92
CA HIS A 302 -12.35 -46.55 22.61
C HIS A 302 -12.18 -46.16 21.14
N ALA A 303 -11.37 -45.13 20.89
CA ALA A 303 -10.58 -45.02 19.66
C ALA A 303 -9.15 -44.68 20.05
N VAL A 304 -8.23 -45.52 19.57
CA VAL A 304 -6.78 -45.44 19.74
C VAL A 304 -6.22 -44.49 18.69
N THR A 305 -5.35 -43.57 19.09
CA THR A 305 -4.36 -43.00 18.17
C THR A 305 -3.03 -42.83 18.87
N THR A 306 -2.04 -43.43 18.22
CA THR A 306 -0.63 -43.56 18.53
C THR A 306 0.12 -42.24 18.43
N SER A 307 1.01 -42.01 19.39
CA SER A 307 1.98 -40.92 19.40
C SER A 307 2.99 -41.08 18.27
N GLY A 308 3.01 -40.14 17.33
CA GLY A 308 4.07 -39.95 16.34
C GLY A 308 4.68 -38.57 16.53
N ALA A 309 5.95 -38.51 16.92
CA ALA A 309 6.74 -37.29 16.92
C ALA A 309 7.00 -36.85 15.48
N GLY A 310 6.65 -35.60 15.16
CA GLY A 310 6.89 -34.97 13.88
C GLY A 310 6.99 -33.46 14.06
N THR A 311 8.21 -32.95 13.95
CA THR A 311 8.60 -31.55 13.99
C THR A 311 7.93 -30.78 12.85
N SER A 312 7.19 -29.73 13.16
CA SER A 312 6.91 -28.64 12.21
C SER A 312 6.85 -27.31 12.97
N SER A 313 7.79 -26.45 12.62
CA SER A 313 7.94 -25.09 13.12
C SER A 313 6.83 -24.19 12.58
N SER A 314 5.94 -23.73 13.45
CA SER A 314 5.12 -22.54 13.19
C SER A 314 5.69 -21.38 14.00
N VAL A 315 6.10 -20.35 13.27
CA VAL A 315 6.56 -19.06 13.79
C VAL A 315 5.32 -18.34 14.34
N GLU A 316 5.20 -18.26 15.66
CA GLU A 316 4.29 -17.35 16.33
C GLU A 316 4.76 -15.91 16.06
N SER A 317 4.05 -15.20 15.19
CA SER A 317 4.13 -13.73 15.12
C SER A 317 3.43 -13.14 16.35
N LYS A 318 4.15 -13.13 17.48
CA LYS A 318 3.78 -12.32 18.64
C LYS A 318 3.83 -10.85 18.21
N GLY A 319 2.70 -10.17 18.33
CA GLY A 319 2.60 -8.72 18.15
C GLY A 319 3.71 -8.00 18.94
N LEU A 320 4.25 -6.96 18.33
CA LEU A 320 5.29 -6.11 18.91
C LEU A 320 4.86 -5.65 20.32
N PRO A 321 5.71 -5.79 21.36
CA PRO A 321 5.43 -5.21 22.65
C PRO A 321 5.44 -3.69 22.52
N GLU A 322 4.36 -3.04 22.97
CA GLU A 322 4.29 -1.59 23.11
C GLU A 322 5.52 -1.09 23.89
N LEU A 323 6.33 -0.25 23.24
CA LEU A 323 7.47 0.40 23.86
C LEU A 323 6.97 1.29 25.00
N THR A 324 7.47 1.04 26.20
CA THR A 324 7.16 1.88 27.35
C THR A 324 7.67 3.31 27.12
N GLN A 325 7.00 4.29 27.72
CA GLN A 325 7.33 5.71 27.56
C GLN A 325 8.80 6.03 27.90
N LYS A 326 9.43 5.27 28.79
CA LYS A 326 10.86 5.39 29.11
C LYS A 326 11.78 4.92 27.97
N GLN A 327 11.37 3.90 27.21
CA GLN A 327 12.12 3.39 26.05
C GLN A 327 11.99 4.34 24.86
N VAL A 328 10.83 4.97 24.67
CA VAL A 328 10.62 6.02 23.68
C VAL A 328 11.49 7.25 24.00
N GLN A 329 11.58 7.65 25.27
CA GLN A 329 12.44 8.75 25.68
C GLN A 329 13.94 8.45 25.46
N ALA A 330 14.37 7.20 25.68
CA ALA A 330 15.75 6.77 25.43
C ALA A 330 16.10 6.80 23.93
N LEU A 331 15.17 6.42 23.06
CA LEU A 331 15.34 6.50 21.60
C LEU A 331 15.41 7.95 21.10
N LEU A 332 14.59 8.85 21.65
CA LEU A 332 14.65 10.28 21.34
C LEU A 332 15.98 10.92 21.76
N ASN A 333 16.57 10.46 22.87
CA ASN A 333 17.88 10.93 23.31
C ASN A 333 19.03 10.41 22.43
N LEU A 334 18.91 9.20 21.87
CA LEU A 334 19.88 8.66 20.91
C LEU A 334 19.81 9.37 19.56
N LEU A 335 18.60 9.63 19.05
CA LEU A 335 18.40 10.38 17.79
C LEU A 335 18.89 11.84 17.88
N ASN A 336 18.76 12.47 19.05
CA ASN A 336 19.28 13.82 19.26
C ASN A 336 20.80 13.87 19.45
N ALA A 337 21.47 12.74 19.75
CA ALA A 337 22.93 12.67 19.88
C ALA A 337 23.64 12.61 18.51
N GLU A 338 22.96 12.18 17.44
CA GLU A 338 23.51 12.07 16.07
C GLU A 338 23.51 13.39 15.27
N THR A 339 23.02 14.50 15.83
CA THR A 339 23.04 15.82 15.15
C THR A 339 24.26 16.69 15.48
N ARG A 340 25.29 16.14 16.12
CA ARG A 340 26.58 16.82 16.31
C ARG A 340 27.75 15.91 15.96
N SER A 341 28.25 16.06 14.73
CA SER A 341 29.66 15.99 14.33
C SER A 341 29.85 15.27 12.98
N SER A 342 30.06 16.08 11.95
CA SER A 342 31.01 15.99 10.82
C SER A 342 31.41 14.66 10.19
N ASP A 343 31.36 14.69 8.84
CA ASP A 343 32.23 14.02 7.86
C ASP A 343 32.49 12.52 8.00
N TRP A 344 31.83 11.74 7.15
CA TRP A 344 32.39 10.49 6.65
C TRP A 344 32.16 10.36 5.14
N ILE A 345 33.27 10.19 4.42
CA ILE A 345 33.33 9.92 2.99
C ILE A 345 33.16 8.41 2.79
N ILE A 346 32.27 8.00 1.89
CA ILE A 346 32.11 6.59 1.50
C ILE A 346 32.99 6.31 0.28
N ASP A 347 34.11 5.63 0.52
CA ASP A 347 34.87 4.94 -0.51
C ASP A 347 34.12 3.65 -0.90
N THR A 348 33.64 3.58 -2.14
CA THR A 348 33.11 2.34 -2.74
C THR A 348 33.92 2.03 -3.98
N GLY A 349 35.13 1.48 -3.79
CA GLY A 349 36.02 1.14 -4.89
C GLY A 349 36.97 -0.01 -4.61
N ALA A 350 36.47 -1.23 -4.35
CA ALA A 350 37.28 -2.43 -4.52
C ALA A 350 36.42 -3.65 -4.89
N SER A 351 36.26 -3.90 -6.19
CA SER A 351 35.87 -5.19 -6.72
C SER A 351 36.70 -5.46 -7.96
N GLN A 352 37.90 -6.00 -7.75
CA GLN A 352 38.63 -6.68 -8.81
C GLN A 352 39.34 -7.91 -8.24
N HIS A 353 38.89 -9.05 -8.73
CA HIS A 353 39.47 -10.36 -8.56
C HIS A 353 40.90 -10.36 -9.12
N VAL A 354 41.87 -10.76 -8.31
CA VAL A 354 43.22 -11.08 -8.79
C VAL A 354 43.17 -12.47 -9.41
N SER A 355 43.21 -12.51 -10.73
CA SER A 355 43.57 -13.69 -11.53
C SER A 355 45.04 -13.59 -11.92
N GLY A 356 45.83 -14.61 -11.55
CA GLY A 356 47.13 -15.00 -12.15
C GLY A 356 48.35 -14.15 -11.77
N ASP A 357 49.34 -14.73 -11.07
CA ASP A 357 50.39 -15.50 -11.74
C ASP A 357 51.28 -16.26 -10.74
N ILE A 358 51.64 -17.48 -11.15
CA ILE A 358 52.66 -18.34 -10.54
C ILE A 358 53.99 -17.96 -11.18
N SER A 359 54.96 -17.49 -10.39
CA SER A 359 56.38 -17.78 -10.63
C SER A 359 57.27 -17.32 -9.48
N CYS A 360 58.00 -18.30 -8.94
CA CYS A 360 59.31 -18.26 -8.28
C CYS A 360 59.45 -17.61 -6.89
#